data_AF-A0A812JTK0-F1
#
_entry.id   AF-A0A812JTK0-F1
#
_cell.length_a   1.000
_cell.length_b   1.000
_cell.length_c   1.000
_cell.angle_alpha   90.00
_cell.angle_beta   90.00
_cell.angle_gamma   90.00
#
_symmetry.space_group_name_H-M   'P 1'
#
loop_
_entity.id
_entity.type
_entity.pdbx_description
1 polymer ?
#
loop_
_entity_poly.entity_id
_entity_poly.type
_entity_poly.pdbx_seq_one_letter_code
_entity_poly.pdbx_strand_id
1 'polypeptide(L)'
;MAMARVAECEVCNEKVPLPARFEAPCSVSCGRICHLDCTRAYLQTQNVASFEDGATRLIDCPCGKGVYAPSCAVCGLSLLPPTPVLPTCPPPCGRVLAHKSCIATARIFGAQRDCQLCRKPWML
;
A
#
# COMPACT_ATOMS: atom_id res chain seq x y z
N MET A 1 -21.41 6.68 -19.75
CA MET A 1 -20.26 6.84 -18.86
C MET A 1 -20.55 6.10 -17.57
N ALA A 2 -19.93 4.94 -17.33
CA ALA A 2 -20.14 4.20 -16.09
C ALA A 2 -19.51 5.00 -14.94
N MET A 3 -20.33 5.45 -13.97
CA MET A 3 -19.80 5.99 -12.72
C MET A 3 -18.97 4.89 -12.06
N ALA A 4 -17.66 5.08 -11.97
CA ALA A 4 -16.80 4.20 -11.21
C ALA A 4 -17.35 4.14 -9.79
N ARG A 5 -17.81 2.97 -9.35
CA ARG A 5 -18.25 2.76 -7.96
C ARG A 5 -17.06 3.14 -7.07
N VAL A 6 -17.26 4.12 -6.19
CA VAL A 6 -16.25 4.49 -5.20
C VAL A 6 -16.10 3.29 -4.27
N ALA A 7 -14.90 2.72 -4.19
CA ALA A 7 -14.64 1.59 -3.30
C ALA A 7 -14.81 2.03 -1.84
N GLU A 8 -15.29 1.12 -0.99
CA GLU A 8 -15.42 1.32 0.45
C GLU A 8 -14.39 0.47 1.18
N CYS A 9 -13.90 0.95 2.30
CA CYS A 9 -12.91 0.26 3.12
C CYS A 9 -13.59 -0.84 3.95
N GLU A 10 -13.06 -2.06 3.93
CA GLU A 10 -13.64 -3.18 4.71
C GLU A 10 -13.60 -2.99 6.22
N VAL A 11 -12.70 -2.15 6.73
CA VAL A 11 -12.50 -1.97 8.17
C VAL A 11 -13.44 -0.92 8.74
N CYS A 12 -13.44 0.28 8.13
CA CYS A 12 -14.21 1.41 8.64
C CYS A 12 -15.50 1.68 7.85
N ASN A 13 -15.74 0.97 6.74
CA ASN A 13 -16.85 1.20 5.80
C ASN A 13 -16.90 2.62 5.21
N GLU A 14 -15.81 3.39 5.31
CA GLU A 14 -15.71 4.70 4.69
C GLU A 14 -15.24 4.59 3.24
N LYS A 15 -15.59 5.60 2.43
CA LYS A 15 -15.14 5.71 1.04
C LYS A 15 -13.62 5.73 0.97
N VAL A 16 -13.06 5.04 -0.01
CA VAL A 16 -11.63 5.05 -0.31
C VAL A 16 -11.39 6.06 -1.44
N PRO A 17 -10.85 7.26 -1.12
CA PRO A 17 -10.74 8.34 -2.09
C PRO A 17 -9.54 8.13 -3.04
N LEU A 18 -8.59 7.27 -2.68
CA LEU A 18 -7.40 7.01 -3.47
C LEU A 18 -7.55 5.75 -4.33
N PRO A 19 -6.86 5.69 -5.47
CA PRO A 19 -6.76 4.47 -6.26
C PRO A 19 -6.22 3.28 -5.44
N ALA A 20 -6.74 2.09 -5.72
CA ALA A 20 -6.40 0.81 -5.10
C ALA A 20 -4.90 0.60 -4.81
N ARG A 21 -4.04 0.96 -5.76
CA ARG A 21 -2.58 0.81 -5.67
C ARG A 21 -1.91 1.63 -4.57
N PHE A 22 -2.60 2.64 -4.03
CA PHE A 22 -2.13 3.48 -2.91
C PHE A 22 -2.72 3.07 -1.57
N GLU A 23 -3.56 2.05 -1.57
CA GLU A 23 -4.28 1.54 -0.42
C GLU A 23 -3.87 0.08 -0.21
N ALA A 24 -4.64 -0.69 0.55
CA ALA A 24 -4.42 -2.12 0.71
C ALA A 24 -5.53 -2.89 -0.03
N PRO A 25 -5.34 -3.26 -1.31
CA PRO A 25 -6.31 -4.08 -2.03
C PRO A 25 -6.18 -5.57 -1.64
N CYS A 26 -7.25 -6.32 -1.88
CA CYS A 26 -7.18 -7.78 -1.86
C CYS A 26 -6.15 -8.29 -2.89
N SER A 27 -5.33 -9.29 -2.54
CA SER A 27 -4.28 -9.81 -3.44
C SER A 27 -4.79 -10.38 -4.76
N VAL A 28 -5.97 -11.00 -4.74
CA VAL A 28 -6.62 -11.53 -5.95
C VAL A 28 -7.52 -10.50 -6.63
N SER A 29 -7.44 -9.23 -6.20
CA SER A 29 -8.19 -8.11 -6.77
C SER A 29 -9.70 -8.37 -6.88
N CYS A 30 -10.30 -9.01 -5.85
CA CYS A 30 -11.74 -9.30 -5.80
C CYS A 30 -12.64 -8.06 -5.66
N GLY A 31 -12.06 -6.85 -5.75
CA GLY A 31 -12.74 -5.56 -5.60
C GLY A 31 -12.71 -4.99 -4.17
N ARG A 32 -12.30 -5.79 -3.18
CA ARG A 32 -12.18 -5.39 -1.77
C ARG A 32 -10.89 -4.61 -1.52
N ILE A 33 -10.99 -3.56 -0.70
CA ILE A 33 -9.91 -2.60 -0.42
C ILE A 33 -10.01 -2.15 1.04
N CYS A 34 -8.87 -1.84 1.65
CA CYS A 34 -8.80 -1.21 2.96
C CYS A 34 -7.94 0.05 2.86
N HIS A 35 -8.26 1.08 3.65
CA HIS A 35 -7.34 2.19 3.80
C HIS A 35 -6.01 1.71 4.37
N LEU A 36 -4.93 2.29 3.88
CA LEU A 36 -3.60 1.99 4.41
C LEU A 36 -3.51 2.24 5.93
N ASP A 37 -4.17 3.30 6.41
CA ASP A 37 -4.15 3.67 7.83
C ASP A 37 -4.98 2.70 8.69
N CYS A 38 -6.15 2.26 8.21
CA CYS A 38 -6.92 1.19 8.86
C CYS A 38 -6.10 -0.10 8.97
N THR A 39 -5.36 -0.41 7.92
CA THR A 39 -4.51 -1.60 7.87
C THR A 39 -3.33 -1.50 8.84
N ARG A 40 -2.71 -0.32 8.97
CA ARG A 40 -1.65 -0.05 9.96
C ARG A 40 -2.15 -0.13 11.39
N ALA A 41 -3.32 0.45 11.69
CA ALA A 41 -3.93 0.37 13.00
C ALA A 41 -4.28 -1.08 13.37
N TYR A 42 -4.77 -1.86 12.41
CA TYR A 42 -5.05 -3.29 12.60
C TYR A 42 -3.77 -4.07 12.91
N LEU A 43 -2.67 -3.85 12.18
CA LEU A 43 -1.37 -4.46 12.45
C LEU A 43 -0.78 -4.13 13.82
N GLN A 44 -1.10 -2.96 14.38
CA GLN A 44 -0.64 -2.58 15.72
C GLN A 44 -1.44 -3.25 16.85
N THR A 45 -2.70 -3.60 16.58
CA THR A 45 -3.60 -4.21 17.58
C THR A 45 -3.56 -5.74 17.54
N GLN A 46 -3.41 -6.30 16.35
CA GLN A 46 -3.26 -7.72 16.13
C GLN A 46 -1.75 -8.02 16.16
N ASN A 47 -1.27 -8.71 17.20
CA ASN A 47 0.10 -9.24 17.27
C ASN A 47 0.30 -10.41 16.26
N VAL A 48 -0.30 -10.28 15.09
CA VAL A 48 -0.59 -11.32 14.11
C VAL A 48 0.26 -11.01 12.90
N ALA A 49 1.45 -11.60 12.88
CA ALA A 49 2.19 -11.82 11.66
C ALA A 49 1.90 -13.27 11.22
N SER A 50 0.69 -13.55 10.77
CA SER A 50 0.41 -14.82 10.07
C SER A 50 1.01 -14.70 8.67
N PHE A 51 2.22 -15.23 8.52
CA PHE A 51 2.91 -15.34 7.24
C PHE A 51 2.32 -16.52 6.46
N GLU A 52 1.32 -16.26 5.61
CA GLU A 52 0.88 -17.23 4.61
C GLU A 52 1.36 -16.80 3.22
N ASP A 53 1.81 -17.74 2.40
CA ASP A 53 2.23 -17.52 1.00
C ASP A 53 3.34 -16.46 0.78
N GLY A 54 4.24 -16.28 1.77
CA GLY A 54 5.37 -15.32 1.67
C GLY A 54 4.92 -13.85 1.70
N ALA A 55 3.66 -13.60 2.03
CA ALA A 55 3.09 -12.27 2.12
C ALA A 55 2.28 -12.11 3.41
N THR A 56 2.63 -11.12 4.23
CA THR A 56 1.86 -10.74 5.42
C THR A 56 0.43 -10.39 5.03
N ARG A 57 -0.48 -11.30 5.36
CA ARG A 57 -1.92 -11.11 5.27
C ARG A 57 -2.33 -10.12 6.35
N LEU A 58 -2.85 -8.98 5.94
CA LEU A 58 -3.13 -7.87 6.85
C LEU A 58 -4.54 -7.93 7.42
N ILE A 59 -5.53 -8.26 6.58
CA ILE A 59 -6.93 -8.40 6.99
C ILE A 59 -7.53 -9.58 6.23
N ASP A 60 -8.37 -10.37 6.88
CA ASP A 60 -9.12 -11.44 6.22
C ASP A 60 -10.10 -10.86 5.19
N CYS A 61 -10.08 -11.44 4.00
CA CYS A 61 -11.00 -11.08 2.93
C CYS A 61 -11.93 -12.28 2.69
N PRO A 62 -13.24 -12.08 2.51
CA PRO A 62 -14.19 -13.18 2.26
C PRO A 62 -13.85 -14.06 1.05
N CYS A 63 -13.00 -13.60 0.13
CA CYS A 63 -12.48 -14.43 -0.97
C CYS A 63 -11.42 -15.47 -0.55
N GLY A 64 -11.06 -15.53 0.74
CA GLY A 64 -10.16 -16.52 1.32
C GLY A 64 -8.67 -16.16 1.26
N LYS A 65 -8.27 -15.22 0.40
CA LYS A 65 -6.86 -14.82 0.26
C LYS A 65 -6.44 -13.70 1.21
N GLY A 66 -7.34 -12.76 1.52
CA GLY A 66 -7.01 -11.62 2.39
C GLY A 66 -6.64 -10.35 1.65
N VAL A 67 -6.54 -9.26 2.41
CA VAL A 67 -5.98 -7.98 2.02
C VAL A 67 -4.49 -7.97 2.35
N TYR A 68 -3.66 -7.67 1.37
CA TYR A 68 -2.20 -7.74 1.50
C TYR A 68 -1.58 -6.35 1.49
N ALA A 69 -0.32 -6.29 1.90
CA ALA A 69 0.42 -5.04 1.99
C ALA A 69 0.43 -4.25 0.68
N PRO A 70 0.43 -2.91 0.77
CA PRO A 70 0.48 -2.03 -0.40
C PRO A 70 1.62 -2.37 -1.36
N SER A 71 1.48 -2.00 -2.63
CA SER A 71 2.54 -2.22 -3.61
C SER A 71 3.63 -1.15 -3.52
N CYS A 72 4.88 -1.56 -3.71
CA CYS A 72 6.02 -0.67 -3.82
C CYS A 72 5.88 0.20 -5.08
N ALA A 73 5.94 1.51 -4.92
CA ALA A 73 5.81 2.46 -6.04
C ALA A 73 6.95 2.38 -7.08
N VAL A 74 8.03 1.67 -6.77
CA VAL A 74 9.18 1.49 -7.67
C VAL A 74 9.05 0.20 -8.47
N CYS A 75 8.92 -0.94 -7.78
CA CYS A 75 8.98 -2.28 -8.38
C CYS A 75 7.62 -2.99 -8.49
N GLY A 76 6.55 -2.43 -7.90
CA GLY A 76 5.21 -3.02 -7.90
C GLY A 76 5.01 -4.18 -6.93
N LEU A 77 6.07 -4.76 -6.37
CA LEU A 77 6.00 -5.85 -5.40
C LEU A 77 5.42 -5.38 -4.06
N SER A 78 4.77 -6.29 -3.32
CA SER A 78 4.15 -5.99 -2.04
C SER A 78 5.16 -5.51 -0.97
N LEU A 79 4.72 -4.58 -0.13
CA LEU A 79 5.50 -3.94 0.94
C LEU A 79 5.33 -4.70 2.26
N LEU A 80 5.90 -5.91 2.30
CA LEU A 80 5.70 -6.86 3.40
C LEU A 80 6.84 -6.76 4.42
N PRO A 81 6.55 -6.81 5.73
CA PRO A 81 7.56 -7.10 6.75
C PRO A 81 8.34 -8.39 6.43
N PRO A 82 9.63 -8.49 6.81
CA PRO A 82 10.42 -7.51 7.55
C PRO A 82 11.04 -6.42 6.65
N THR A 83 10.72 -6.39 5.36
CA THR A 83 11.38 -5.50 4.40
C THR A 83 11.14 -4.03 4.78
N PRO A 84 12.20 -3.24 5.03
CA PRO A 84 12.03 -1.85 5.40
C PRO A 84 11.38 -1.04 4.27
N VAL A 85 10.39 -0.24 4.64
CA VAL A 85 9.64 0.62 3.73
C VAL A 85 9.83 2.09 4.10
N LEU A 86 9.82 2.96 3.10
CA LEU A 86 9.94 4.41 3.30
C LEU A 86 8.92 5.15 2.43
N PRO A 87 8.42 6.30 2.90
CA PRO A 87 7.66 7.20 2.04
C PRO A 87 8.52 7.69 0.88
N THR A 88 7.95 7.70 -0.32
CA THR A 88 8.66 8.19 -1.51
C THR A 88 8.77 9.70 -1.49
N CYS A 89 7.87 10.45 -0.86
CA CYS A 89 7.83 11.92 -0.88
C CYS A 89 7.67 12.54 0.51
N PRO A 90 8.09 13.79 0.73
CA PRO A 90 8.06 14.40 2.05
C PRO A 90 6.64 14.66 2.57
N PRO A 91 6.48 14.92 3.88
CA PRO A 91 5.24 15.41 4.45
C PRO A 91 4.73 16.68 3.73
N PRO A 92 3.39 16.92 3.71
CA PRO A 92 2.34 16.14 4.36
C PRO A 92 1.90 14.91 3.55
N CYS A 93 2.47 14.69 2.35
CA CYS A 93 2.00 13.60 1.50
C CYS A 93 2.36 12.24 2.10
N GLY A 94 3.65 11.87 2.18
CA GLY A 94 4.15 10.68 2.89
C GLY A 94 3.44 9.33 2.68
N ARG A 95 2.48 9.24 1.76
CA ARG A 95 1.48 8.14 1.64
C ARG A 95 1.90 7.09 0.63
N VAL A 96 2.63 7.50 -0.41
CA VAL A 96 3.19 6.57 -1.38
C VAL A 96 4.43 5.94 -0.76
N LEU A 97 4.44 4.62 -0.65
CA LEU A 97 5.52 3.85 -0.02
C LEU A 97 6.30 3.08 -1.07
N ALA A 98 7.59 2.85 -0.78
CA ALA A 98 8.44 1.95 -1.54
C ALA A 98 9.42 1.23 -0.60
N HIS A 99 9.99 0.11 -1.04
CA HIS A 99 11.07 -0.53 -0.30
C HIS A 99 12.25 0.45 -0.19
N LYS A 100 12.89 0.48 0.99
CA LYS A 100 14.08 1.31 1.23
C LYS A 100 15.17 1.03 0.19
N SER A 101 15.37 -0.23 -0.17
CA SER A 101 16.31 -0.65 -1.22
C SER A 101 15.93 -0.08 -2.58
N CYS A 102 14.66 -0.15 -2.98
CA CYS A 102 14.20 0.39 -4.26
C CYS A 102 14.37 1.92 -4.36
N ILE A 103 14.13 2.67 -3.26
CA ILE A 103 14.42 4.11 -3.21
C ILE A 103 15.93 4.36 -3.35
N ALA A 104 16.76 3.61 -2.61
CA ALA A 104 18.21 3.74 -2.69
C ALA A 104 18.73 3.45 -4.11
N THR A 105 18.22 2.42 -4.77
CA THR A 105 18.54 2.10 -6.17
C THR A 105 18.12 3.24 -7.10
N ALA A 106 16.89 3.75 -6.98
CA ALA A 106 16.43 4.87 -7.79
C ALA A 106 17.33 6.12 -7.62
N ARG A 107 17.81 6.39 -6.40
CA ARG A 107 18.77 7.46 -6.12
C ARG A 107 20.12 7.23 -6.78
N ILE A 108 20.68 6.02 -6.69
CA ILE A 108 21.98 5.67 -7.31
C ILE A 108 21.96 5.89 -8.82
N PHE A 109 20.87 5.50 -9.48
CA PHE A 109 20.71 5.68 -10.93
C PHE A 109 20.29 7.10 -11.34
N GLY A 110 20.13 8.03 -10.39
CA GLY A 110 19.64 9.38 -10.68
C GLY A 110 18.22 9.39 -11.26
N ALA A 111 17.44 8.33 -11.04
CA ALA A 111 16.09 8.21 -11.57
C ALA A 111 15.18 9.20 -10.83
N GLN A 112 14.88 10.33 -11.46
CA GLN A 112 13.87 11.25 -10.97
C GLN A 112 12.49 10.71 -11.26
N ARG A 113 11.72 10.55 -10.18
CA ARG A 113 10.30 10.24 -10.24
C ARG A 113 9.57 11.16 -9.28
N ASP A 114 8.36 11.51 -9.67
CA ASP A 114 7.45 12.26 -8.81
C ASP A 114 6.49 11.31 -8.10
N CYS A 115 6.06 11.72 -6.92
CA CYS A 115 4.95 11.07 -6.25
C CYS A 115 3.71 11.16 -7.12
N GLN A 116 3.09 10.01 -7.39
CA GLN A 116 1.87 9.97 -8.20
C GLN A 116 0.64 10.59 -7.50
N LEU A 117 0.70 10.83 -6.18
CA LEU A 117 -0.34 11.53 -5.43
C LEU A 117 -0.11 13.05 -5.38
N CYS A 118 1.04 13.51 -4.87
CA CYS A 118 1.28 14.94 -4.65
C CYS A 118 2.15 15.61 -5.70
N ARG A 119 2.64 14.88 -6.70
CA ARG A 119 3.54 15.35 -7.77
C ARG A 119 4.86 15.96 -7.30
N LYS A 120 5.17 15.89 -6.01
CA LYS A 120 6.49 16.29 -5.49
C LYS A 120 7.55 15.25 -5.88
N PRO A 121 8.80 15.67 -6.11
CA PRO A 121 9.88 14.74 -6.35
C PRO A 121 10.02 13.77 -5.20
N TRP A 122 10.52 12.57 -5.50
CA TRP A 122 10.86 11.65 -4.43
C TRP A 122 11.88 12.29 -3.48
N MET A 123 11.79 11.99 -2.18
CA MET A 123 12.81 12.40 -1.22
C MET A 123 14.11 11.74 -1.66
N LEU A 124 15.00 12.53 -2.25
CA LEU A 124 16.39 12.18 -2.52
C LEU A 124 17.20 12.29 -1.23
#